data_AF-A0A4R6F6S7-F1
#
_entry.id   AF-A0A4R6F6S7-F1
#
_cell.length_a   1.000
_cell.length_b   1.000
_cell.length_c   1.000
_cell.angle_alpha   90.00
_cell.angle_beta   90.00
_cell.angle_gamma   90.00
#
_symmetry.space_group_name_H-M   'P 1'
#
loop_
_entity.id
_entity.type
_entity.pdbx_description
1 polymer ?
#
loop_
_entity_poly.entity_id
_entity_poly.type
_entity_poly.pdbx_seq_one_letter_code
_entity_poly.pdbx_strand_id
1 'polypeptide(L)'
;MLDVAAEIANFNTGRDPERLSMKYELMRTSAFVFLRGTCHLFYARLPSGSVIAGTPATWICGDMHLENFGSYKGDNRLIYFDMNDFDEACLAPCLAELVRLLTSVLVAADSLQVSRAEALALCHTTIDSYSAVLRFGKARWIEEETAEGMVRELFEVLHEGTRVDHLNRRTDLKGKKRVLKIDGKKAYFKFRVAGLAGQVRASARRSEYLTRVEEVSWDRAGCGRMRQPALQDNVNR
;
A
#
# COMPACT_ATOMS: atom_id res chain seq x y z
N MET A 1 27.12 3.78 11.96
CA MET A 1 25.98 4.10 11.08
C MET A 1 25.89 2.99 10.06
N LEU A 2 24.72 2.39 9.84
CA LEU A 2 24.55 1.31 8.85
C LEU A 2 24.88 1.85 7.45
N ASP A 3 25.74 1.15 6.73
CA ASP A 3 25.97 1.41 5.31
C ASP A 3 24.81 0.80 4.51
N VAL A 4 23.84 1.66 4.19
CA VAL A 4 22.62 1.28 3.47
C VAL A 4 22.95 0.67 2.10
N ALA A 5 23.98 1.16 1.41
CA ALA A 5 24.33 0.64 0.09
C ALA A 5 24.93 -0.76 0.20
N ALA A 6 25.81 -0.99 1.19
CA ALA A 6 26.36 -2.31 1.45
C ALA A 6 25.29 -3.33 1.84
N GLU A 7 24.32 -2.96 2.69
CA GLU A 7 23.20 -3.84 3.06
C GLU A 7 22.34 -4.22 1.85
N ILE A 8 22.02 -3.25 0.99
CA ILE A 8 21.27 -3.50 -0.25
C ILE A 8 22.06 -4.42 -1.18
N ALA A 9 23.38 -4.22 -1.30
CA ALA A 9 24.23 -5.09 -2.11
C ALA A 9 24.25 -6.52 -1.57
N ASN A 10 24.47 -6.67 -0.26
CA ASN A 10 24.51 -7.96 0.42
C ASN A 10 23.20 -8.73 0.28
N PHE A 11 22.06 -8.07 0.50
CA PHE A 11 20.73 -8.69 0.35
C PHE A 11 20.44 -9.19 -1.07
N ASN A 12 21.06 -8.57 -2.08
CA ASN A 12 20.87 -8.95 -3.49
C ASN A 12 22.02 -9.81 -4.05
N THR A 13 22.88 -10.37 -3.19
CA THR A 13 23.98 -11.25 -3.61
C THR A 13 23.44 -12.45 -4.40
N GLY A 14 24.08 -12.77 -5.52
CA GLY A 14 23.71 -13.90 -6.38
C GLY A 14 22.52 -13.64 -7.33
N ARG A 15 21.96 -12.42 -7.35
CA ARG A 15 20.96 -12.03 -8.35
C ARG A 15 21.63 -11.75 -9.71
N ASP A 16 20.84 -11.93 -10.77
CA ASP A 16 21.27 -11.61 -12.14
C ASP A 16 21.71 -10.13 -12.26
N PRO A 17 22.93 -9.82 -12.74
CA PRO A 17 23.48 -8.46 -12.72
C PRO A 17 22.68 -7.45 -13.55
N GLU A 18 22.16 -7.86 -14.71
CA GLU A 18 21.40 -6.97 -15.60
C GLU A 18 20.07 -6.57 -14.95
N ARG A 19 19.32 -7.55 -14.42
CA ARG A 19 18.08 -7.31 -13.69
C ARG A 19 18.31 -6.53 -12.39
N LEU A 20 19.43 -6.77 -11.72
CA LEU A 20 19.77 -6.04 -10.51
C LEU A 20 20.05 -4.55 -10.79
N SER A 21 20.75 -4.24 -11.88
CA SER A 21 20.94 -2.85 -12.32
C SER A 21 19.59 -2.17 -12.58
N MET A 22 18.69 -2.82 -13.30
CA MET A 22 17.33 -2.31 -13.55
C MET A 22 16.55 -2.11 -12.23
N LYS A 23 16.65 -3.05 -11.28
CA LYS A 23 16.04 -2.90 -9.95
C LYS A 23 16.56 -1.66 -9.24
N TYR A 24 17.87 -1.41 -9.26
CA TYR A 24 18.47 -0.23 -8.62
C TYR A 24 18.11 1.07 -9.31
N GLU A 25 17.94 1.09 -10.63
CA GLU A 25 17.37 2.24 -11.35
C GLU A 25 15.93 2.52 -10.90
N LEU A 26 15.09 1.49 -10.83
CA LEU A 26 13.70 1.62 -10.39
C LEU A 26 13.59 2.09 -8.94
N MET A 27 14.41 1.55 -8.04
CA MET A 27 14.44 1.96 -6.63
C MET A 27 14.75 3.44 -6.44
N ARG A 28 15.41 4.09 -7.40
CA ARG A 28 15.68 5.53 -7.37
C ARG A 28 14.50 6.40 -7.81
N THR A 29 13.44 5.82 -8.35
CA THR A 29 12.33 6.57 -8.95
C THR A 29 11.36 7.16 -7.93
N SER A 30 11.18 6.51 -6.76
CA SER A 30 10.37 7.06 -5.67
C SER A 30 10.68 6.39 -4.34
N ALA A 31 10.34 7.06 -3.23
CA ALA A 31 10.45 6.50 -1.90
C ALA A 31 9.61 5.22 -1.71
N PHE A 32 8.48 5.10 -2.41
CA PHE A 32 7.65 3.90 -2.39
C PHE A 32 8.33 2.72 -3.11
N VAL A 33 8.95 2.96 -4.27
CA VAL A 33 9.69 1.91 -4.98
C VAL A 33 10.94 1.51 -4.20
N PHE A 34 11.59 2.44 -3.51
CA PHE A 34 12.66 2.12 -2.57
C PHE A 34 12.17 1.23 -1.43
N LEU A 35 11.08 1.62 -0.76
CA LEU A 35 10.51 0.87 0.38
C LEU A 35 10.24 -0.59 0.02
N ARG A 36 9.55 -0.86 -1.10
CA ARG A 36 9.29 -2.24 -1.57
C ARG A 36 10.57 -2.97 -1.98
N GLY A 37 11.55 -2.27 -2.54
CA GLY A 37 12.81 -2.87 -2.97
C GLY A 37 13.73 -3.29 -1.82
N THR A 38 13.45 -2.82 -0.60
CA THR A 38 14.32 -2.98 0.58
C THR A 38 13.54 -3.39 1.84
N CYS A 39 12.77 -4.48 1.77
CA CYS A 39 12.03 -5.02 2.93
C CYS A 39 12.93 -5.24 4.16
N HIS A 40 14.09 -5.89 3.97
CA HIS A 40 15.09 -6.16 5.02
C HIS A 40 15.51 -4.91 5.81
N LEU A 41 15.73 -3.77 5.14
CA LEU A 41 16.12 -2.53 5.81
C LEU A 41 15.03 -1.98 6.73
N PHE A 42 13.76 -2.19 6.37
CA PHE A 42 12.64 -1.73 7.18
C PHE A 42 12.59 -2.49 8.51
N TYR A 43 12.64 -3.82 8.47
CA TYR A 43 12.58 -4.64 9.68
C TYR A 43 13.83 -4.48 10.54
N ALA A 44 15.01 -4.33 9.93
CA ALA A 44 16.26 -4.04 10.66
C ALA A 44 16.21 -2.72 11.45
N ARG A 45 15.29 -1.81 11.12
CA ARG A 45 15.12 -0.51 11.77
C ARG A 45 13.88 -0.42 12.66
N LEU A 46 13.08 -1.49 12.78
CA LEU A 46 11.97 -1.49 13.72
C LEU A 46 12.52 -1.31 15.15
N PRO A 47 11.94 -0.40 15.96
CA PRO A 47 12.48 -0.11 17.27
C PRO A 47 12.43 -1.36 18.17
N SER A 48 13.59 -1.77 18.67
CA SER A 48 13.71 -2.82 19.69
C SER A 48 12.93 -2.42 20.94
N GLY A 49 12.20 -3.37 21.54
CA GLY A 49 11.37 -3.11 22.74
C GLY A 49 10.10 -2.30 22.48
N SER A 50 9.72 -2.05 21.21
CA SER A 50 8.41 -1.49 20.89
C SER A 50 7.27 -2.47 21.21
N VAL A 51 6.05 -1.94 21.33
CA VAL A 51 4.82 -2.76 21.45
C VAL A 51 4.70 -3.78 20.31
N ILE A 52 5.26 -3.46 19.13
CA ILE A 52 5.30 -4.34 17.96
C ILE A 52 6.04 -5.64 18.29
N ALA A 53 7.22 -5.55 18.90
CA ALA A 53 8.05 -6.71 19.22
C ALA A 53 7.41 -7.65 20.25
N GLY A 54 6.50 -7.13 21.09
CA GLY A 54 5.77 -7.92 22.09
C GLY A 54 4.49 -8.58 21.56
N THR A 55 4.13 -8.40 20.29
CA THR A 55 2.92 -8.99 19.72
C THR A 55 3.10 -10.46 19.34
N PRO A 56 2.02 -11.27 19.29
CA PRO A 56 2.11 -12.68 18.94
C PRO A 56 2.81 -12.89 17.60
N ALA A 57 3.63 -13.93 17.53
CA ALA A 57 4.27 -14.33 16.29
C ALA A 57 3.27 -15.02 15.36
N THR A 58 3.20 -14.58 14.11
CA THR A 58 2.36 -15.15 13.04
C THR A 58 3.17 -15.25 11.76
N TRP A 59 2.73 -16.11 10.85
CA TRP A 59 3.28 -16.10 9.49
C TRP A 59 2.87 -14.80 8.81
N ILE A 60 3.86 -13.99 8.45
CA ILE A 60 3.68 -12.76 7.68
C ILE A 60 4.22 -12.98 6.26
N CYS A 61 3.75 -12.19 5.30
CA CYS A 61 4.27 -12.18 3.93
C CYS A 61 5.71 -11.62 3.88
N GLY A 62 6.06 -10.74 4.81
CA GLY A 62 7.41 -10.21 4.95
C GLY A 62 7.72 -9.04 4.02
N ASP A 63 7.00 -8.86 2.91
CA ASP A 63 7.12 -7.66 2.07
C ASP A 63 5.80 -6.91 1.86
N MET A 64 4.99 -6.76 2.92
CA MET A 64 3.69 -6.11 2.77
C MET A 64 3.77 -4.63 2.38
N HIS A 65 3.05 -4.27 1.31
CA HIS A 65 2.90 -2.90 0.83
C HIS A 65 1.64 -2.76 -0.02
N LEU A 66 1.20 -1.53 -0.33
CA LEU A 66 -0.01 -1.26 -1.11
C LEU A 66 -0.13 -2.05 -2.43
N GLU A 67 0.97 -2.23 -3.17
CA GLU A 67 0.97 -2.98 -4.43
C GLU A 67 1.11 -4.51 -4.26
N ASN A 68 1.06 -5.03 -3.02
CA ASN A 68 1.17 -6.47 -2.76
C ASN A 68 -0.18 -7.19 -2.94
N PHE A 69 -1.27 -6.43 -3.05
CA PHE A 69 -2.60 -6.96 -3.34
C PHE A 69 -2.85 -7.00 -4.84
N GLY A 70 -3.56 -8.02 -5.30
CA GLY A 70 -3.94 -8.15 -6.69
C GLY A 70 -4.94 -9.27 -6.90
N SER A 71 -5.13 -9.62 -8.17
CA SER A 71 -6.11 -10.64 -8.55
C SER A 71 -5.45 -11.82 -9.24
N TYR A 72 -5.98 -13.00 -8.95
CA TYR A 72 -5.56 -14.25 -9.57
C TYR A 72 -6.79 -15.13 -9.84
N LYS A 73 -6.62 -16.07 -10.76
CA LYS A 73 -7.67 -17.02 -11.12
C LYS A 73 -7.39 -18.34 -10.43
N GLY A 74 -8.31 -18.80 -9.59
CA GLY A 74 -8.23 -20.11 -8.95
C GLY A 74 -8.48 -21.26 -9.94
N ASP A 75 -8.15 -22.48 -9.53
CA ASP A 75 -8.37 -23.70 -10.32
C ASP A 75 -9.86 -23.96 -10.60
N ASN A 76 -10.72 -23.49 -9.70
CA ASN A 76 -12.17 -23.47 -9.86
C ASN A 76 -12.68 -22.40 -10.84
N ARG A 77 -11.77 -21.67 -11.49
CA ARG A 77 -12.02 -20.60 -12.47
C ARG A 77 -12.63 -19.32 -11.90
N LEU A 78 -12.78 -19.20 -10.59
CA LEU A 78 -13.17 -17.95 -9.94
C LEU A 78 -11.97 -16.98 -9.87
N ILE A 79 -12.27 -15.69 -9.85
CA ILE A 79 -11.27 -14.63 -9.66
C ILE A 79 -11.29 -14.25 -8.18
N TYR A 80 -10.10 -14.24 -7.58
CA TYR A 80 -9.87 -13.86 -6.20
C TYR A 80 -9.06 -12.58 -6.14
N PHE A 81 -9.28 -11.78 -5.10
CA PHE A 81 -8.44 -10.65 -4.74
C PHE A 81 -7.78 -10.94 -3.39
N ASP A 82 -6.44 -11.03 -3.38
CA ASP A 82 -5.65 -11.32 -2.19
C ASP A 82 -4.22 -10.77 -2.32
N MET A 83 -3.40 -11.05 -1.32
CA MET A 83 -1.96 -10.85 -1.33
C MET A 83 -1.30 -11.79 -2.36
N ASN A 84 -0.32 -11.29 -3.11
CA ASN A 84 0.25 -12.01 -4.25
C ASN A 84 1.63 -12.64 -4.02
N ASP A 85 2.40 -12.14 -3.07
CA ASP A 85 3.82 -12.49 -2.91
C ASP A 85 4.12 -12.93 -1.48
N PHE A 86 4.87 -14.03 -1.36
CA PHE A 86 5.27 -14.66 -0.10
C PHE A 86 6.75 -15.09 -0.12
N ASP A 87 7.55 -14.59 -1.07
CA ASP A 87 8.96 -14.95 -1.20
C ASP A 87 9.79 -14.57 0.05
N GLU A 88 9.33 -13.58 0.82
CA GLU A 88 9.96 -13.09 2.06
C GLU A 88 9.22 -13.57 3.32
N ALA A 89 8.35 -14.58 3.20
CA ALA A 89 7.49 -15.01 4.29
C ALA A 89 8.29 -15.59 5.47
N CYS A 90 7.94 -15.16 6.67
CA CYS A 90 8.60 -15.60 7.90
C CYS A 90 7.65 -15.54 9.09
N LEU A 91 8.04 -16.20 10.18
CA LEU A 91 7.36 -16.10 11.47
C LEU A 91 7.88 -14.85 12.20
N ALA A 92 7.01 -13.85 12.43
CA ALA A 92 7.38 -12.58 13.04
C ALA A 92 6.20 -11.97 13.83
N PRO A 93 6.44 -10.97 14.69
CA PRO A 93 5.36 -10.29 15.42
C PRO A 93 4.33 -9.69 14.46
N CYS A 94 3.05 -9.99 14.65
CA CYS A 94 1.99 -9.70 13.68
C CYS A 94 1.89 -8.21 13.29
N LEU A 95 2.15 -7.30 14.23
CA LEU A 95 2.07 -5.86 13.96
C LEU A 95 3.24 -5.32 13.12
N ALA A 96 4.34 -6.08 12.97
CA ALA A 96 5.48 -5.62 12.18
C ALA A 96 5.10 -5.40 10.72
N GLU A 97 4.28 -6.30 10.17
CA GLU A 97 3.79 -6.22 8.80
C GLU A 97 2.71 -5.15 8.63
N LEU A 98 1.82 -4.97 9.61
CA LEU A 98 0.82 -3.90 9.59
C LEU A 98 1.49 -2.52 9.54
N VAL A 99 2.53 -2.30 10.36
CA VAL A 99 3.27 -1.03 10.36
C VAL A 99 3.97 -0.81 9.02
N ARG A 100 4.48 -1.87 8.37
CA ARG A 100 5.04 -1.77 7.02
C ARG A 100 3.99 -1.35 6.00
N LEU A 101 2.81 -1.97 6.02
CA LEU A 101 1.69 -1.61 5.15
C LEU A 101 1.30 -0.13 5.30
N LEU A 102 1.09 0.35 6.53
CA LEU A 102 0.75 1.74 6.81
C LEU A 102 1.85 2.72 6.38
N THR A 103 3.12 2.34 6.60
CA THR A 103 4.27 3.12 6.12
C THR A 103 4.23 3.24 4.60
N SER A 104 3.86 2.16 3.89
CA SER A 104 3.75 2.15 2.44
C SER A 104 2.67 3.11 1.94
N VAL A 105 1.54 3.24 2.65
CA VAL A 105 0.48 4.21 2.34
C VAL A 105 1.00 5.65 2.44
N LEU A 106 1.68 5.97 3.53
CA LEU A 106 2.21 7.32 3.77
C LEU A 106 3.28 7.70 2.75
N VAL A 107 4.19 6.77 2.42
CA VAL A 107 5.28 7.04 1.48
C VAL A 107 4.79 7.06 0.03
N ALA A 108 3.67 6.37 -0.27
CA ALA A 108 3.04 6.39 -1.59
C ALA A 108 2.23 7.66 -1.85
N ALA A 109 1.94 8.50 -0.86
CA ALA A 109 0.99 9.62 -0.96
C ALA A 109 1.16 10.47 -2.23
N ASP A 110 2.40 10.83 -2.57
CA ASP A 110 2.73 11.59 -3.79
C ASP A 110 2.40 10.80 -5.08
N SER A 111 2.78 9.53 -5.14
CA SER A 111 2.45 8.63 -6.26
C SER A 111 0.95 8.36 -6.39
N LEU A 112 0.22 8.37 -5.26
CA LEU A 112 -1.23 8.24 -5.21
C LEU A 112 -1.96 9.58 -5.49
N GLN A 113 -1.22 10.70 -5.58
CA GLN A 113 -1.75 12.07 -5.70
C GLN A 113 -2.74 12.43 -4.57
N VAL A 114 -2.44 11.99 -3.35
CA VAL A 114 -3.22 12.32 -2.15
C VAL A 114 -2.39 13.16 -1.19
N SER A 115 -3.06 14.03 -0.45
CA SER A 115 -2.44 14.80 0.64
C SER A 115 -2.00 13.89 1.78
N ARG A 116 -1.08 14.39 2.62
CA ARG A 116 -0.67 13.69 3.84
C ARG A 116 -1.86 13.40 4.78
N ALA A 117 -2.82 14.33 4.87
CA ALA A 117 -4.01 14.16 5.69
C ALA A 117 -4.90 13.02 5.17
N GLU A 118 -5.10 12.94 3.85
CA GLU A 118 -5.80 11.85 3.19
C GLU A 118 -5.08 10.50 3.39
N ALA A 119 -3.75 10.46 3.28
CA ALA A 119 -2.96 9.25 3.54
C ALA A 119 -3.02 8.79 5.01
N LEU A 120 -3.08 9.73 5.96
CA LEU A 120 -3.29 9.40 7.38
C LEU A 120 -4.71 8.87 7.62
N ALA A 121 -5.73 9.46 7.01
CA ALA A 121 -7.10 8.97 7.10
C ALA A 121 -7.25 7.54 6.53
N LEU A 122 -6.53 7.24 5.44
CA LEU A 122 -6.39 5.88 4.94
C LEU A 122 -5.77 4.93 5.96
N CYS A 123 -4.65 5.33 6.58
CA CYS A 123 -4.00 4.52 7.61
C CYS A 123 -4.94 4.20 8.78
N HIS A 124 -5.70 5.18 9.25
CA HIS A 124 -6.70 4.97 10.30
C HIS A 124 -7.78 3.99 9.86
N THR A 125 -8.33 4.17 8.66
CA THR A 125 -9.35 3.26 8.11
C THR A 125 -8.79 1.84 8.00
N THR A 126 -7.54 1.66 7.56
CA THR A 126 -6.87 0.36 7.52
C THR A 126 -6.78 -0.28 8.90
N ILE A 127 -6.38 0.47 9.94
CA ILE A 127 -6.29 -0.03 11.32
C ILE A 127 -7.68 -0.42 11.85
N ASP A 128 -8.70 0.40 11.60
CA ASP A 128 -10.06 0.16 12.06
C ASP A 128 -10.64 -1.09 11.42
N SER A 129 -10.51 -1.23 10.10
CA SER A 129 -10.94 -2.43 9.36
C SER A 129 -10.18 -3.68 9.81
N TYR A 130 -8.86 -3.59 9.94
CA TYR A 130 -8.04 -4.71 10.41
C TYR A 130 -8.46 -5.16 11.82
N SER A 131 -8.63 -4.22 12.74
CA SER A 131 -9.06 -4.48 14.12
C SER A 131 -10.47 -5.06 14.19
N ALA A 132 -11.39 -4.57 13.37
CA ALA A 132 -12.75 -5.11 13.29
C ALA A 132 -12.73 -6.57 12.81
N VAL A 133 -12.04 -6.87 11.71
CA VAL A 133 -11.96 -8.23 11.17
C VAL A 133 -11.32 -9.20 12.16
N LEU A 134 -10.25 -8.79 12.83
CA LEU A 134 -9.59 -9.61 13.86
C LEU A 134 -10.53 -9.96 15.02
N ARG A 135 -11.36 -9.02 15.49
CA ARG A 135 -12.31 -9.28 16.60
C ARG A 135 -13.37 -10.32 16.25
N PHE A 136 -13.78 -10.39 14.99
CA PHE A 136 -14.82 -11.33 14.55
C PHE A 136 -14.25 -12.68 14.08
N GLY A 137 -12.93 -12.78 13.89
CA GLY A 137 -12.22 -14.05 13.68
C GLY A 137 -12.60 -14.84 12.41
N LYS A 138 -13.23 -14.20 11.43
CA LYS A 138 -13.64 -14.86 10.18
C LYS A 138 -12.71 -14.45 9.04
N ALA A 139 -11.85 -15.38 8.63
CA ALA A 139 -11.19 -15.29 7.34
C ALA A 139 -12.26 -15.29 6.23
N ARG A 140 -12.08 -14.44 5.23
CA ARG A 140 -12.99 -14.32 4.09
C ARG A 140 -12.18 -14.19 2.82
N TRP A 141 -12.69 -14.81 1.76
CA TRP A 141 -12.20 -14.62 0.42
C TRP A 141 -12.94 -13.44 -0.20
N ILE A 142 -12.20 -12.59 -0.92
CA ILE A 142 -12.81 -11.58 -1.78
C ILE A 142 -12.85 -12.18 -3.19
N GLU A 143 -14.01 -12.68 -3.56
CA GLU A 143 -14.32 -13.24 -4.87
C GLU A 143 -15.44 -12.44 -5.53
N GLU A 144 -15.78 -12.77 -6.77
CA GLU A 144 -16.71 -11.95 -7.56
C GLU A 144 -18.02 -11.63 -6.83
N GLU A 145 -18.62 -12.62 -6.18
CA GLU A 145 -19.89 -12.48 -5.47
C GLU A 145 -19.78 -11.65 -4.18
N THR A 146 -18.62 -11.67 -3.52
CA THR A 146 -18.38 -10.99 -2.23
C THR A 146 -17.67 -9.65 -2.38
N ALA A 147 -17.18 -9.33 -3.58
CA ALA A 147 -16.47 -8.09 -3.85
C ALA A 147 -17.43 -6.90 -3.92
N GLU A 148 -17.01 -5.82 -3.26
CA GLU A 148 -17.70 -4.53 -3.26
C GLU A 148 -16.74 -3.42 -3.70
N GLY A 149 -17.29 -2.27 -4.11
CA GLY A 149 -16.52 -1.08 -4.47
C GLY A 149 -15.44 -1.33 -5.52
N MET A 150 -14.21 -0.84 -5.28
CA MET A 150 -13.11 -0.92 -6.26
C MET A 150 -12.74 -2.34 -6.66
N VAL A 151 -12.90 -3.32 -5.76
CA VAL A 151 -12.55 -4.71 -6.09
C VAL A 151 -13.59 -5.30 -7.05
N ARG A 152 -14.87 -4.95 -6.87
CA ARG A 152 -15.93 -5.32 -7.82
C ARG A 152 -15.69 -4.69 -9.19
N GLU A 153 -15.41 -3.39 -9.22
CA GLU A 153 -15.07 -2.66 -10.46
C GLU A 153 -13.83 -3.27 -11.15
N LEU A 154 -12.82 -3.68 -10.38
CA LEU A 154 -11.65 -4.40 -10.90
C LEU A 154 -12.05 -5.72 -11.57
N PHE A 155 -12.92 -6.51 -10.96
CA PHE A 155 -13.36 -7.78 -11.51
C PHE A 155 -14.17 -7.61 -12.80
N GLU A 156 -15.01 -6.58 -12.90
CA GLU A 156 -15.76 -6.25 -14.11
C GLU A 156 -14.81 -5.96 -15.28
N VAL A 157 -13.76 -5.15 -15.07
CA VAL A 157 -12.74 -4.87 -16.09
C VAL A 157 -11.94 -6.12 -16.48
N LEU A 158 -11.68 -7.03 -15.53
CA LEU A 158 -10.98 -8.28 -15.83
C LEU A 158 -11.80 -9.25 -16.67
N HIS A 159 -13.13 -9.19 -16.60
CA HIS A 159 -14.03 -10.02 -17.40
C HIS A 159 -14.03 -9.63 -18.89
N GLU A 160 -13.84 -8.35 -19.19
CA GLU A 160 -13.82 -7.83 -20.56
C GLU A 160 -12.60 -8.27 -21.38
N GLY A 161 -11.53 -8.74 -20.73
CA GLY A 161 -10.30 -9.16 -21.40
C GLY A 161 -10.35 -10.61 -21.88
N THR A 162 -10.37 -10.84 -23.20
CA THR A 162 -10.27 -12.21 -23.71
C THR A 162 -8.87 -12.79 -23.48
N ARG A 163 -8.78 -14.13 -23.35
CA ARG A 163 -7.48 -14.84 -23.28
C ARG A 163 -6.61 -14.51 -24.50
N VAL A 164 -7.22 -14.34 -25.67
CA VAL A 164 -6.50 -13.99 -26.91
C VAL A 164 -5.89 -12.60 -26.78
N ASP A 165 -6.63 -11.61 -26.28
CA ASP A 165 -6.12 -10.25 -26.06
C ASP A 165 -5.01 -10.24 -25.02
N HIS A 166 -5.16 -11.00 -23.93
CA HIS A 166 -4.10 -11.15 -22.93
C HIS A 166 -2.82 -11.72 -23.56
N LEU A 167 -2.94 -12.80 -24.35
CA LEU A 167 -1.80 -13.41 -25.04
C LEU A 167 -1.17 -12.45 -26.04
N ASN A 168 -1.96 -11.75 -26.86
CA ASN A 168 -1.46 -10.77 -27.83
C ASN A 168 -0.76 -9.58 -27.16
N ARG A 169 -1.17 -9.24 -25.94
CA ARG A 169 -0.53 -8.20 -25.12
C ARG A 169 0.82 -8.65 -24.56
N ARG A 170 0.97 -9.92 -24.20
CA ARG A 170 2.15 -10.49 -23.52
C ARG A 170 3.14 -11.21 -24.43
N THR A 171 2.73 -11.56 -25.64
CA THR A 171 3.53 -12.39 -26.56
C THR A 171 3.53 -11.83 -27.99
N ASP A 172 4.63 -12.06 -28.70
CA ASP A 172 4.70 -11.93 -30.16
C ASP A 172 4.59 -13.30 -30.82
N LEU A 173 4.04 -13.33 -32.04
CA LEU A 173 4.03 -14.54 -32.87
C LEU A 173 5.32 -14.59 -33.70
N LYS A 174 6.14 -15.63 -33.48
CA LYS A 174 7.27 -15.99 -34.34
C LYS A 174 6.94 -17.30 -35.04
N GLY A 175 6.48 -17.20 -36.29
CA GLY A 175 5.93 -18.34 -37.04
C GLY A 175 4.66 -18.88 -36.37
N LYS A 176 4.64 -20.18 -36.04
CA LYS A 176 3.51 -20.85 -35.35
C LYS A 176 3.62 -20.85 -33.83
N LYS A 177 4.64 -20.22 -33.24
CA LYS A 177 4.89 -20.20 -31.78
C LYS A 177 4.74 -18.79 -31.22
N ARG A 178 4.18 -18.69 -30.02
CA ARG A 178 4.16 -17.46 -29.22
C ARG A 178 5.45 -17.38 -28.40
N VAL A 179 6.11 -16.22 -28.43
CA VAL A 179 7.26 -15.90 -27.59
C VAL A 179 6.91 -14.72 -26.69
N LEU A 180 7.38 -14.71 -25.46
CA LEU A 180 7.14 -13.60 -24.53
C LEU A 180 7.73 -12.30 -25.10
N LYS A 181 7.01 -11.19 -24.96
CA LYS A 181 7.54 -9.86 -25.25
C LYS A 181 8.52 -9.49 -24.15
N ILE A 182 9.79 -9.35 -24.51
CA ILE A 182 10.86 -8.89 -23.61
C ILE A 182 11.13 -7.43 -23.95
N ASP A 183 10.21 -6.55 -23.53
CA ASP A 183 10.25 -5.10 -23.84
C ASP A 183 10.55 -4.23 -22.60
N GLY A 184 10.78 -4.86 -21.44
CA GLY A 184 11.00 -4.19 -20.16
C GLY A 184 9.78 -3.42 -19.61
N LYS A 185 8.66 -3.33 -20.33
CA LYS A 185 7.52 -2.47 -19.96
C LYS A 185 6.50 -3.16 -19.04
N LYS A 186 6.43 -4.49 -19.08
CA LYS A 186 5.41 -5.29 -18.38
C LYS A 186 5.96 -6.18 -17.27
N ALA A 187 7.26 -6.08 -16.97
CA ALA A 187 7.89 -6.76 -15.84
C ALA A 187 7.43 -6.20 -14.48
N TYR A 188 6.91 -4.97 -14.46
CA TYR A 188 6.43 -4.30 -13.27
C TYR A 188 4.98 -3.88 -13.47
N PHE A 189 4.07 -4.39 -12.63
CA PHE A 189 2.67 -3.97 -12.63
C PHE A 189 2.63 -2.49 -12.23
N LYS A 190 2.07 -1.63 -13.08
CA LYS A 190 1.76 -0.24 -12.69
C LYS A 190 0.37 -0.24 -12.08
N PHE A 191 0.28 -0.09 -10.77
CA PHE A 191 -1.01 0.16 -10.13
C PHE A 191 -1.48 1.56 -10.53
N ARG A 192 -2.62 1.66 -11.22
CA ARG A 192 -3.21 2.95 -11.59
C ARG A 192 -4.20 3.35 -10.50
N VAL A 193 -3.77 4.31 -9.68
CA VAL A 193 -4.51 4.88 -8.54
C VAL A 193 -5.59 5.87 -9.01
N ALA A 194 -6.14 5.70 -10.21
CA ALA A 194 -7.08 6.69 -10.76
C ALA A 194 -8.44 6.71 -10.03
N GLY A 195 -8.73 5.71 -9.19
CA GLY A 195 -9.97 5.64 -8.38
C GLY A 195 -9.78 5.83 -6.87
N LEU A 196 -8.57 5.63 -6.35
CA LEU A 196 -8.34 5.65 -4.89
C LEU A 196 -8.56 7.06 -4.34
N ALA A 197 -8.07 8.11 -5.00
CA ALA A 197 -8.21 9.49 -4.51
C ALA A 197 -9.68 9.91 -4.27
N GLY A 198 -10.61 9.48 -5.14
CA GLY A 198 -12.05 9.77 -4.99
C GLY A 198 -12.68 9.07 -3.78
N GLN A 199 -12.36 7.79 -3.57
CA GLN A 199 -12.87 7.02 -2.44
C GLN A 199 -12.16 7.36 -1.12
N VAL A 200 -10.89 7.72 -1.17
CA VAL A 200 -10.12 8.27 -0.05
C VAL A 200 -10.81 9.52 0.47
N ARG A 201 -11.23 10.44 -0.41
CA ARG A 201 -12.00 11.63 -0.02
C ARG A 201 -13.35 11.28 0.61
N ALA A 202 -14.02 10.22 0.15
CA ALA A 202 -15.28 9.76 0.73
C ALA A 202 -15.12 9.05 2.09
N SER A 203 -14.03 8.32 2.30
CA SER A 203 -13.70 7.68 3.59
C SER A 203 -13.12 8.68 4.60
N ALA A 204 -12.30 9.63 4.13
CA ALA A 204 -11.82 10.79 4.87
C ALA A 204 -13.00 11.59 5.48
N ARG A 205 -14.04 11.88 4.69
CA ARG A 205 -15.25 12.58 5.15
C ARG A 205 -16.08 11.81 6.19
N ARG A 206 -15.94 10.48 6.26
CA ARG A 206 -16.61 9.63 7.25
C ARG A 206 -15.82 9.49 8.55
N SER A 207 -14.54 9.87 8.55
CA SER A 207 -13.69 9.82 9.74
C SER A 207 -13.85 11.12 10.53
N GLU A 208 -14.52 11.06 11.69
CA GLU A 208 -14.60 12.16 12.69
C GLU A 208 -13.23 12.77 13.05
N TYR A 209 -12.15 12.05 12.76
CA TYR A 209 -10.79 12.46 13.04
C TYR A 209 -10.27 13.55 12.10
N LEU A 210 -10.77 13.67 10.86
CA LEU A 210 -10.32 14.73 9.96
C LEU A 210 -10.86 16.11 10.37
N THR A 211 -12.07 16.18 10.91
CA THR A 211 -12.61 17.39 11.55
C THR A 211 -11.72 17.83 12.72
N ARG A 212 -11.20 16.88 13.50
CA ARG A 212 -10.26 17.14 14.61
C ARG A 212 -8.85 17.49 14.16
N VAL A 213 -8.36 16.95 13.04
CA VAL A 213 -7.01 17.28 12.53
C VAL A 213 -6.99 18.70 11.96
N GLU A 214 -8.08 19.18 11.35
CA GLU A 214 -8.20 20.60 11.00
C GLU A 214 -8.21 21.49 12.25
N GLU A 215 -8.97 21.16 13.30
CA GLU A 215 -8.98 21.91 14.57
C GLU A 215 -7.62 21.90 15.29
N VAL A 216 -6.91 20.77 15.33
CA VAL A 216 -5.60 20.64 15.99
C VAL A 216 -4.46 21.23 15.13
N SER A 217 -4.63 21.33 13.81
CA SER A 217 -3.65 21.95 12.91
C SER A 217 -3.63 23.48 13.03
N TRP A 218 -4.69 24.10 13.54
CA TRP A 218 -4.71 25.55 13.83
C TRP A 218 -4.09 25.91 15.19
N ASP A 219 -3.98 24.96 16.12
CA ASP A 219 -3.54 25.23 17.50
C ASP A 219 -2.04 24.94 17.74
N ARG A 220 -1.31 24.38 16.76
CA ARG A 220 0.12 24.04 16.87
C ARG A 220 1.05 24.74 15.89
N ALA A 221 0.53 25.55 14.95
CA ALA A 221 1.34 26.47 14.18
C ALA A 221 1.41 27.81 14.92
N GLY A 222 2.44 27.99 15.77
CA GLY A 222 2.65 29.19 16.58
C GLY A 222 2.83 30.46 15.76
N CYS A 223 1.73 31.09 15.38
CA CYS A 223 1.64 32.48 14.93
C CYS A 223 0.80 33.27 15.94
N GLY A 224 1.47 33.88 16.92
CA GLY A 224 0.84 34.77 17.87
C GLY A 224 0.39 36.10 17.25
N ARG A 225 -0.80 36.54 17.69
CA ARG A 225 -1.41 37.89 17.64
C ARG A 225 -1.69 38.51 16.27
N MET A 226 -2.98 38.68 15.96
CA MET A 226 -3.62 40.00 16.00
C MET A 226 -5.16 39.94 15.87
N ARG A 227 -5.82 40.65 16.79
CA ARG A 227 -7.20 41.21 16.74
C ARG A 227 -8.40 40.28 16.96
N GLN A 228 -8.86 40.24 18.21
CA GLN A 228 -10.29 40.31 18.53
C GLN A 228 -10.84 41.70 18.19
N PRO A 229 -12.11 41.83 17.77
CA PRO A 229 -12.95 42.93 18.18
C PRO A 229 -13.87 42.49 19.33
N ALA A 230 -13.75 43.24 20.42
CA ALA A 230 -14.66 43.44 21.54
C ALA A 230 -16.05 42.77 21.48
N LEU A 231 -16.29 41.87 22.44
CA LEU A 231 -17.61 41.75 23.06
C LEU A 231 -17.81 42.99 23.94
N GLN A 232 -18.74 43.86 23.55
CA GLN A 232 -19.26 44.89 24.44
C GLN A 232 -20.25 44.24 25.41
N ASP A 233 -19.99 44.47 26.69
CA ASP A 233 -20.90 44.29 27.79
C ASP A 233 -22.27 44.93 27.51
N ASN A 234 -23.34 44.22 27.88
CA ASN A 234 -24.56 44.86 28.34
C ASN A 234 -25.22 43.98 29.40
N VAL A 235 -24.78 44.20 30.65
CA VAL A 235 -25.62 44.03 31.84
C VAL A 235 -26.35 45.35 32.04
N ASN A 236 -27.69 45.33 31.91
CA ASN A 236 -28.64 46.11 32.74
C ASN A 236 -30.07 46.04 32.18
N ARG A 237 -30.88 45.12 32.74
CA ARG A 237 -32.22 45.32 33.34
C ARG A 237 -32.97 44.00 33.40
#